data_AF-A0A246Q2N0-F1
#
_entry.id   AF-A0A246Q2N0-F1
#
_cell.length_a   1.000
_cell.length_b   1.000
_cell.length_c   1.000
_cell.angle_alpha   90.00
_cell.angle_beta   90.00
_cell.angle_gamma   90.00
#
_symmetry.space_group_name_H-M   'P 1'
#
loop_
_entity.id
_entity.type
_entity.pdbx_description
1 polymer ?
#
loop_
_entity_poly.entity_id
_entity_poly.type
_entity_poly.pdbx_seq_one_letter_code
_entity_poly.pdbx_strand_id
1 'polypeptide(L)'
;MKNLAWIAAVSLAGLPWGAHAVTFDCTKARSAPEKLICSTPDLSRADDHLKQSFEAARARATDKKAFNDRARQEWQRREKTCTDAACVRQWYADQERLYAATDATPAVPAQPAPKPATAQSPSAAPASAHPAAPQSTPDTRPAASPQAAANAPEVAATVLYADYQQSESAADRKYKGKTIKISGTVAGVTAPANGDPYLELTAADSAMPKVHLDFPRTASAQIAAIKKGQKISLPCVGQGLVIGDPVLRCADAP
;
A
#
# COMPACT_ATOMS: atom_id res chain seq x y z
N MET A 1 1.49 -49.87 -49.37
CA MET A 1 2.96 -50.01 -49.32
C MET A 1 3.47 -49.22 -48.13
N LYS A 2 4.43 -49.80 -47.44
CA LYS A 2 4.89 -49.58 -46.06
C LYS A 2 5.71 -48.27 -45.98
N ASN A 3 5.65 -47.54 -44.85
CA ASN A 3 6.84 -47.18 -44.04
C ASN A 3 6.65 -45.99 -43.07
N LEU A 4 6.99 -46.27 -41.81
CA LEU A 4 7.80 -45.46 -40.86
C LEU A 4 7.31 -44.07 -40.45
N ALA A 5 7.61 -43.52 -39.27
CA ALA A 5 8.13 -43.96 -37.97
C ALA A 5 7.98 -42.73 -37.05
N TRP A 6 7.82 -42.96 -35.76
CA TRP A 6 7.80 -41.95 -34.70
C TRP A 6 9.14 -41.22 -34.56
N ILE A 7 9.12 -39.89 -34.37
CA ILE A 7 10.06 -39.19 -33.47
C ILE A 7 9.32 -38.07 -32.72
N ALA A 8 9.34 -38.18 -31.40
CA ALA A 8 8.95 -37.16 -30.44
C ALA A 8 10.10 -36.16 -30.25
N ALA A 9 9.78 -34.86 -30.22
CA ALA A 9 10.61 -33.82 -29.61
C ALA A 9 9.72 -32.61 -29.28
N VAL A 10 8.93 -32.71 -28.21
CA VAL A 10 8.25 -31.54 -27.65
C VAL A 10 9.22 -30.88 -26.68
N SER A 11 9.99 -29.93 -27.20
CA SER A 11 10.78 -29.00 -26.41
C SER A 11 9.84 -28.06 -25.66
N LEU A 12 9.58 -28.33 -24.37
CA LEU A 12 9.04 -27.32 -23.45
C LEU A 12 10.15 -26.31 -23.14
N ALA A 13 10.28 -25.29 -23.99
CA ALA A 13 10.97 -24.06 -23.61
C ALA A 13 10.10 -23.34 -22.57
N GLY A 14 10.65 -23.20 -21.36
CA GLY A 14 9.97 -22.55 -20.24
C GLY A 14 9.64 -21.09 -20.53
N LEU A 15 8.38 -20.70 -20.32
CA LEU A 15 8.02 -19.30 -20.16
C LEU A 15 8.28 -18.90 -18.70
N PRO A 16 9.02 -17.81 -18.43
CA PRO A 16 9.04 -17.24 -17.10
C PRO A 16 7.69 -16.53 -16.87
N TRP A 17 6.81 -17.17 -16.12
CA TRP A 17 5.61 -16.54 -15.56
C TRP A 17 6.02 -15.51 -14.50
N GLY A 18 6.16 -14.25 -14.93
CA GLY A 18 6.02 -13.10 -14.04
C GLY A 18 4.54 -12.90 -13.72
N ALA A 19 3.98 -13.71 -12.81
CA ALA A 19 2.62 -13.51 -12.31
C ALA A 19 2.62 -12.39 -11.26
N HIS A 20 2.51 -11.14 -11.72
CA HIS A 20 2.10 -10.04 -10.86
C HIS A 20 0.58 -10.13 -10.71
N ALA A 21 0.13 -10.54 -9.52
CA ALA A 21 -1.26 -10.38 -9.15
C ALA A 21 -1.54 -8.88 -8.97
N VAL A 22 -2.14 -8.31 -10.01
CA VAL A 22 -2.89 -7.06 -9.94
C VAL A 22 -4.29 -7.45 -10.41
N THR A 23 -5.35 -6.88 -9.83
CA THR A 23 -6.73 -7.01 -10.34
C THR A 23 -6.89 -6.41 -11.77
N PHE A 24 -5.79 -5.93 -12.36
CA PHE A 24 -5.64 -5.37 -13.68
C PHE A 24 -4.55 -6.12 -14.47
N ASP A 25 -4.72 -6.26 -15.78
CA ASP A 25 -3.72 -6.92 -16.63
C ASP A 25 -2.56 -5.95 -16.93
N CYS A 26 -1.47 -6.07 -16.18
CA CYS A 26 -0.30 -5.19 -16.34
C CYS A 26 0.38 -5.28 -17.71
N THR A 27 0.11 -6.32 -18.50
CA THR A 27 0.59 -6.39 -19.89
C THR A 27 -0.18 -5.47 -20.83
N LYS A 28 -1.36 -4.98 -20.39
CA LYS A 28 -2.23 -4.06 -21.14
C LYS A 28 -2.11 -2.60 -20.68
N ALA A 29 -1.26 -2.28 -19.71
CA ALA A 29 -1.06 -0.93 -19.22
C ALA A 29 -0.55 0.01 -20.33
N ARG A 30 -1.36 1.02 -20.69
CA ARG A 30 -1.07 1.97 -21.77
C ARG A 30 -0.76 3.35 -21.23
N SER A 31 -1.47 3.79 -20.19
CA SER A 31 -1.28 5.13 -19.63
C SER A 31 -0.11 5.21 -18.65
N ALA A 32 0.36 6.44 -18.39
CA ALA A 32 1.38 6.67 -17.37
C ALA A 32 0.93 6.20 -15.97
N PRO A 33 -0.31 6.51 -15.51
CA PRO A 33 -0.83 5.96 -14.26
C PRO A 33 -0.86 4.43 -14.22
N GLU A 34 -1.36 3.76 -15.27
CA GLU A 34 -1.42 2.28 -15.30
C GLU A 34 -0.03 1.65 -15.19
N LYS A 35 0.97 2.21 -15.89
CA LYS A 35 2.36 1.73 -15.79
C LYS A 35 2.96 1.96 -14.41
N LEU A 36 2.65 3.08 -13.78
CA LEU A 36 3.08 3.38 -12.41
C LEU A 36 2.45 2.42 -11.41
N ILE A 37 1.17 2.13 -11.53
CA ILE A 37 0.45 1.15 -10.71
C ILE A 37 1.10 -0.24 -10.83
N CYS A 38 1.40 -0.67 -12.06
CA CYS A 38 2.00 -1.98 -12.31
C CYS A 38 3.45 -2.13 -11.83
N SER A 39 4.19 -1.03 -11.65
CA SER A 39 5.61 -1.06 -11.27
C SER A 39 5.87 -0.58 -9.84
N THR A 40 4.87 -0.03 -9.16
CA THR A 40 4.99 0.52 -7.80
C THR A 40 4.11 -0.28 -6.85
N PRO A 41 4.67 -1.17 -6.00
CA PRO A 41 3.88 -2.03 -5.12
C PRO A 41 2.85 -1.28 -4.27
N ASP A 42 3.20 -0.09 -3.78
CA ASP A 42 2.28 0.74 -2.98
C ASP A 42 1.08 1.22 -3.80
N LEU A 43 1.25 1.56 -5.08
CA LEU A 43 0.15 1.95 -5.96
C LEU A 43 -0.71 0.75 -6.39
N SER A 44 -0.12 -0.44 -6.52
CA SER A 44 -0.91 -1.66 -6.74
C SER A 44 -1.82 -1.94 -5.55
N ARG A 45 -1.33 -1.75 -4.31
CA ARG A 45 -2.17 -1.89 -3.10
C ARG A 45 -3.26 -0.82 -3.03
N ALA A 46 -2.98 0.39 -3.49
CA ALA A 46 -3.99 1.45 -3.66
C ALA A 46 -5.13 1.04 -4.57
N ASP A 47 -4.83 0.34 -5.65
CA ASP A 47 -5.85 -0.13 -6.58
C ASP A 47 -6.79 -1.15 -5.92
N ASP A 48 -6.22 -2.09 -5.14
CA ASP A 48 -6.98 -3.07 -4.38
C ASP A 48 -7.85 -2.41 -3.30
N HIS A 49 -7.33 -1.42 -2.56
CA HIS A 49 -8.08 -0.72 -1.52
C HIS A 49 -9.19 0.18 -2.10
N LEU A 50 -8.91 0.88 -3.20
CA LEU A 50 -9.91 1.64 -3.93
C LEU A 50 -11.07 0.76 -4.39
N LYS A 51 -10.79 -0.46 -4.86
CA LYS A 51 -11.84 -1.42 -5.27
C LYS A 51 -12.78 -1.74 -4.11
N GLN A 52 -12.24 -2.03 -2.93
CA GLN A 52 -13.05 -2.34 -1.75
C GLN A 52 -13.92 -1.14 -1.31
N SER A 53 -13.31 0.06 -1.22
CA SER A 53 -14.03 1.28 -0.83
C SER A 53 -15.08 1.68 -1.86
N PHE A 54 -14.78 1.53 -3.15
CA PHE A 54 -15.72 1.73 -4.26
C PHE A 54 -16.91 0.77 -4.18
N GLU A 55 -16.68 -0.52 -3.97
CA GLU A 55 -17.76 -1.51 -3.86
C GLU A 55 -18.68 -1.21 -2.67
N ALA A 56 -18.12 -0.85 -1.52
CA ALA A 56 -18.88 -0.45 -0.35
C ALA A 56 -19.70 0.83 -0.59
N ALA A 57 -19.10 1.86 -1.21
CA ALA A 57 -19.79 3.10 -1.56
C ALA A 57 -20.89 2.90 -2.60
N ARG A 58 -20.63 2.08 -3.63
CA ARG A 58 -21.60 1.71 -4.67
C ARG A 58 -22.79 0.94 -4.09
N ALA A 59 -22.57 0.12 -3.07
CA ALA A 59 -23.63 -0.59 -2.37
C ALA A 59 -24.56 0.37 -1.60
N ARG A 60 -24.02 1.47 -1.05
CA ARG A 60 -24.77 2.52 -0.35
C ARG A 60 -25.43 3.54 -1.27
N ALA A 61 -24.96 3.67 -2.51
CA ALA A 61 -25.44 4.69 -3.45
C ALA A 61 -26.90 4.46 -3.87
N THR A 62 -27.74 5.47 -3.66
CA THR A 62 -29.14 5.50 -4.13
C THR A 62 -29.22 5.54 -5.66
N ASP A 63 -28.43 6.43 -6.29
CA ASP A 63 -28.28 6.49 -7.76
C ASP A 63 -26.95 5.87 -8.19
N LYS A 64 -26.99 4.57 -8.49
CA LYS A 64 -25.83 3.82 -8.96
C LYS A 64 -25.31 4.32 -10.31
N LYS A 65 -26.17 4.88 -11.17
CA LYS A 65 -25.75 5.37 -12.49
C LYS A 65 -24.90 6.62 -12.33
N ALA A 66 -25.41 7.62 -11.60
CA ALA A 66 -24.68 8.85 -11.33
C ALA A 66 -23.36 8.56 -10.59
N PHE A 67 -23.36 7.61 -9.65
CA PHE A 67 -22.14 7.18 -8.96
C PHE A 67 -21.09 6.60 -9.93
N ASN A 68 -21.46 5.63 -10.77
CA ASN A 68 -20.53 5.02 -11.71
C ASN A 68 -20.05 6.03 -12.78
N ASP A 69 -20.91 6.96 -13.20
CA ASP A 69 -20.56 8.00 -14.16
C ASP A 69 -19.52 8.97 -13.59
N ARG A 70 -19.66 9.37 -12.31
CA ARG A 70 -18.63 10.17 -11.62
C ARG A 70 -17.32 9.41 -11.46
N ALA A 71 -17.37 8.16 -10.99
CA ALA A 71 -16.17 7.34 -10.84
C ALA A 71 -15.41 7.19 -12.18
N ARG A 72 -16.15 7.01 -13.29
CA ARG A 72 -15.57 7.00 -14.64
C ARG A 72 -14.90 8.32 -15.00
N GLN A 73 -15.52 9.46 -14.68
CA GLN A 73 -14.95 10.79 -14.96
C GLN A 73 -13.66 11.02 -14.16
N GLU A 74 -13.63 10.66 -12.88
CA GLU A 74 -12.43 10.77 -12.05
C GLU A 74 -11.30 9.86 -12.51
N TRP A 75 -11.63 8.63 -12.93
CA TRP A 75 -10.67 7.74 -13.57
C TRP A 75 -10.11 8.36 -14.85
N GLN A 76 -10.96 8.83 -15.77
CA GLN A 76 -10.51 9.51 -16.99
C GLN A 76 -9.65 10.76 -16.71
N ARG A 77 -9.95 11.50 -15.63
CA ARG A 77 -9.15 12.64 -15.20
C ARG A 77 -7.76 12.18 -14.79
N ARG A 78 -7.64 11.17 -13.93
CA ARG A 78 -6.35 10.57 -13.54
C ARG A 78 -5.51 10.18 -14.75
N GLU A 79 -6.12 9.46 -15.68
CA GLU A 79 -5.47 9.01 -16.92
C GLU A 79 -4.88 10.16 -17.75
N LYS A 80 -5.53 11.33 -17.72
CA LYS A 80 -5.10 12.52 -18.48
C LYS A 80 -4.12 13.42 -17.72
N THR A 81 -4.22 13.50 -16.40
CA THR A 81 -3.52 14.53 -15.62
C THR A 81 -2.31 14.02 -14.86
N CYS A 82 -2.31 12.77 -14.42
CA CYS A 82 -1.22 12.26 -13.59
C CYS A 82 -0.08 11.69 -14.42
N THR A 83 1.14 12.17 -14.14
CA THR A 83 2.37 11.77 -14.84
C THR A 83 3.40 11.10 -13.93
N ASP A 84 3.21 11.12 -12.61
CA ASP A 84 4.11 10.52 -11.63
C ASP A 84 3.36 9.81 -10.49
N ALA A 85 4.11 9.04 -9.70
CA ALA A 85 3.57 8.24 -8.61
C ALA A 85 2.95 9.10 -7.49
N ALA A 86 3.41 10.33 -7.28
CA ALA A 86 2.87 11.20 -6.23
C ALA A 86 1.46 11.70 -6.60
N CYS A 87 1.25 12.11 -7.85
CA CYS A 87 -0.07 12.48 -8.36
C CYS A 87 -1.06 11.31 -8.25
N VAL A 88 -0.63 10.12 -8.67
CA VAL A 88 -1.49 8.92 -8.61
C VAL A 88 -1.84 8.57 -7.16
N ARG A 89 -0.87 8.63 -6.22
CA ARG A 89 -1.13 8.44 -4.78
C ARG A 89 -2.16 9.42 -4.24
N GLN A 90 -2.02 10.71 -4.57
CA GLN A 90 -2.97 11.73 -4.12
C GLN A 90 -4.38 11.46 -4.68
N TRP A 91 -4.49 11.08 -5.95
CA TRP A 91 -5.77 10.75 -6.55
C TRP A 91 -6.46 9.59 -5.83
N TYR A 92 -5.74 8.52 -5.49
CA TYR A 92 -6.32 7.41 -4.73
C TYR A 92 -6.79 7.85 -3.34
N ALA A 93 -5.97 8.60 -2.59
CA ALA A 93 -6.35 9.13 -1.27
C ALA A 93 -7.60 10.04 -1.35
N ASP A 94 -7.74 10.82 -2.42
CA ASP A 94 -8.93 11.64 -2.65
C ASP A 94 -10.18 10.78 -2.91
N GLN A 95 -10.07 9.76 -3.77
CA GLN A 95 -11.20 8.88 -4.07
C GLN A 95 -11.65 8.06 -2.85
N GLU A 96 -10.71 7.55 -2.07
CA GLU A 96 -11.03 6.78 -0.87
C GLU A 96 -11.72 7.64 0.20
N ARG A 97 -11.29 8.89 0.38
CA ARG A 97 -12.01 9.85 1.24
C ARG A 97 -13.43 10.12 0.74
N LEU A 98 -13.60 10.26 -0.57
CA LEU A 98 -14.93 10.44 -1.17
C LEU A 98 -15.83 9.22 -0.96
N TYR A 99 -15.29 8.01 -1.07
CA TYR A 99 -16.05 6.77 -0.89
C TYR A 99 -16.29 6.42 0.58
N ALA A 100 -15.44 6.89 1.49
CA ALA A 100 -15.60 6.70 2.93
C ALA A 100 -16.70 7.59 3.55
N ALA A 101 -17.10 8.67 2.90
CA ALA A 101 -18.17 9.55 3.39
C ALA A 101 -19.51 8.80 3.48
N THR A 102 -20.19 8.92 4.63
CA THR A 102 -21.42 8.18 4.97
C THR A 102 -22.70 8.77 4.40
N ASP A 103 -22.66 10.02 3.92
CA ASP A 103 -23.82 10.68 3.33
C ASP A 103 -23.91 10.37 1.83
N ALA A 104 -25.02 9.76 1.45
CA ALA A 104 -25.36 9.49 0.06
C ALA A 104 -25.39 10.81 -0.72
N THR A 105 -24.35 11.01 -1.54
CA THR A 105 -24.08 12.12 -2.46
C THR A 105 -23.26 13.27 -1.86
N PRO A 106 -21.93 13.29 -2.05
CA PRO A 106 -21.22 14.53 -2.18
C PRO A 106 -21.48 15.06 -3.59
N ALA A 107 -22.50 15.91 -3.74
CA ALA A 107 -22.46 16.91 -4.79
C ALA A 107 -21.43 17.96 -4.38
N VAL A 108 -20.13 17.61 -4.46
CA VAL A 108 -19.08 18.61 -4.38
C VAL A 108 -18.80 19.08 -5.81
N PRO A 109 -18.93 20.39 -6.11
CA PRO A 109 -18.53 20.95 -7.39
C PRO A 109 -17.04 20.72 -7.58
N ALA A 110 -16.61 20.54 -8.83
CA ALA A 110 -15.20 20.43 -9.20
C ALA A 110 -14.40 21.60 -8.60
N GLN A 111 -13.72 21.38 -7.49
CA GLN A 111 -12.75 22.32 -6.97
C GLN A 111 -11.51 22.23 -7.86
N PRO A 112 -10.98 23.35 -8.37
CA PRO A 112 -9.74 23.35 -9.13
C PRO A 112 -8.62 22.81 -8.25
N ALA A 113 -7.77 21.96 -8.83
CA ALA A 113 -6.59 21.44 -8.18
C ALA A 113 -5.77 22.58 -7.53
N PRO A 114 -5.31 22.44 -6.28
CA PRO A 114 -4.32 23.37 -5.75
C PRO A 114 -3.09 23.33 -6.65
N LYS A 115 -2.68 24.49 -7.15
CA LYS A 115 -1.42 24.66 -7.89
C LYS A 115 -0.27 24.07 -7.06
N PRO A 116 0.69 23.35 -7.66
CA PRO A 116 1.88 22.93 -6.93
C PRO A 116 2.59 24.17 -6.39
N ALA A 117 2.66 24.30 -5.08
CA ALA A 117 3.58 25.24 -4.45
C ALA A 117 4.99 24.72 -4.77
N THR A 118 5.68 25.47 -5.62
CA THR A 118 7.08 25.31 -5.97
C THR A 118 7.96 25.40 -4.71
N ALA A 119 8.30 24.25 -4.13
CA ALA A 119 9.42 24.16 -3.20
C ALA A 119 10.69 23.87 -4.01
N GLN A 120 11.39 24.95 -4.33
CA GLN A 120 12.72 24.95 -4.94
C GLN A 120 13.70 24.23 -4.00
N SER A 121 14.44 23.26 -4.52
CA SER A 121 15.59 22.66 -3.86
C SER A 121 16.87 23.26 -4.47
N PRO A 122 17.71 23.99 -3.73
CA PRO A 122 19.00 24.42 -4.25
C PRO A 122 19.99 23.25 -4.21
N SER A 123 20.44 22.88 -5.40
CA SER A 123 21.64 22.09 -5.65
C SER A 123 22.90 22.93 -5.38
N ALA A 124 23.84 22.41 -4.58
CA ALA A 124 25.27 22.54 -4.84
C ALA A 124 26.08 21.63 -3.88
N ALA A 125 26.71 20.61 -4.46
CA ALA A 125 27.96 20.05 -3.93
C ALA A 125 29.14 20.97 -4.32
N PRO A 126 30.33 20.76 -3.74
CA PRO A 126 31.34 20.15 -4.59
C PRO A 126 32.11 18.99 -3.93
N ALA A 127 32.67 18.18 -4.82
CA ALA A 127 33.47 16.99 -4.57
C ALA A 127 34.83 17.29 -3.93
N SER A 128 35.38 16.31 -3.20
CA SER A 128 36.82 16.05 -3.11
C SER A 128 37.06 14.57 -2.83
N ALA A 129 38.14 14.07 -3.43
CA ALA A 129 38.40 12.69 -3.81
C ALA A 129 38.92 11.78 -2.67
N HIS A 130 38.80 10.47 -2.92
CA HIS A 130 39.41 9.35 -2.18
C HIS A 130 40.93 9.47 -2.01
N PRO A 131 41.50 8.71 -1.05
CA PRO A 131 42.23 7.50 -1.47
C PRO A 131 41.90 6.22 -0.68
N ALA A 132 41.89 5.13 -1.44
CA ALA A 132 42.25 3.73 -1.18
C ALA A 132 41.95 3.03 0.17
N ALA A 133 41.38 1.82 0.01
CA ALA A 133 41.02 0.83 1.02
C ALA A 133 42.17 0.34 1.93
N PRO A 134 41.82 -0.38 3.00
CA PRO A 134 41.93 -1.83 2.94
C PRO A 134 40.65 -2.58 3.33
N GLN A 135 40.48 -3.75 2.71
CA GLN A 135 39.38 -4.69 2.93
C GLN A 135 39.56 -5.53 4.20
N SER A 136 38.41 -5.93 4.75
CA SER A 136 38.12 -7.19 5.45
C SER A 136 38.55 -7.34 6.92
N THR A 137 37.56 -7.19 7.80
CA THR A 137 37.35 -8.12 8.93
C THR A 137 35.87 -8.54 9.00
N PRO A 138 35.57 -9.73 9.54
CA PRO A 138 34.33 -10.45 9.27
C PRO A 138 33.13 -9.97 10.08
N ASP A 139 31.97 -10.24 9.50
CA ASP A 139 30.64 -10.33 10.07
C ASP A 139 30.61 -10.47 11.61
N THR A 140 30.13 -9.43 12.28
CA THR A 140 29.45 -9.55 13.57
C THR A 140 28.34 -8.50 13.56
N ARG A 141 27.23 -8.84 12.91
CA ARG A 141 25.94 -8.18 13.14
C ARG A 141 25.66 -8.23 14.65
N PRO A 142 25.51 -7.11 15.37
CA PRO A 142 24.84 -7.16 16.65
C PRO A 142 23.42 -7.62 16.36
N ALA A 143 23.09 -8.82 16.83
CA ALA A 143 21.71 -9.26 16.96
C ALA A 143 20.94 -8.12 17.62
N ALA A 144 19.84 -7.71 17.00
CA ALA A 144 18.94 -6.73 17.60
C ALA A 144 18.57 -7.23 18.99
N SER A 145 18.96 -6.48 20.03
CA SER A 145 18.67 -6.83 21.41
C SER A 145 17.14 -6.94 21.60
N PRO A 146 16.62 -8.04 22.18
CA PRO A 146 15.20 -8.23 22.50
C PRO A 146 14.58 -7.09 23.34
N GLN A 147 15.41 -6.31 24.02
CA GLN A 147 15.03 -5.18 24.88
C GLN A 147 14.42 -3.98 24.13
N ALA A 148 14.79 -3.76 22.86
CA ALA A 148 14.30 -2.62 22.07
C ALA A 148 12.86 -2.81 21.58
N ALA A 149 12.45 -4.07 21.36
CA ALA A 149 11.06 -4.42 21.05
C ALA A 149 10.15 -4.37 22.29
N ALA A 150 10.71 -4.60 23.49
CA ALA A 150 9.96 -4.62 24.75
C ALA A 150 9.59 -3.21 25.28
N ASN A 151 10.34 -2.17 24.92
CA ASN A 151 10.14 -0.78 25.42
C ASN A 151 9.50 0.16 24.39
N ALA A 152 9.01 -0.36 23.28
CA ALA A 152 8.34 0.46 22.28
C ALA A 152 7.04 1.06 22.84
N PRO A 153 6.76 2.36 22.61
CA PRO A 153 5.53 2.96 23.10
C PRO A 153 4.32 2.24 22.48
N GLU A 154 3.37 1.87 23.34
CA GLU A 154 2.12 1.24 22.92
C GLU A 154 1.18 2.29 22.34
N VAL A 155 0.74 2.06 21.11
CA VAL A 155 -0.11 2.98 20.35
C VAL A 155 -1.31 2.18 19.84
N ALA A 156 -2.52 2.61 20.16
CA ALA A 156 -3.72 2.01 19.60
C ALA A 156 -3.91 2.46 18.14
N ALA A 157 -4.46 1.58 17.28
CA ALA A 157 -4.77 1.89 15.89
C ALA A 157 -5.69 3.13 15.75
N THR A 158 -6.60 3.31 16.70
CA THR A 158 -7.49 4.48 16.82
C THR A 158 -6.71 5.79 16.98
N VAL A 159 -5.71 5.79 17.87
CA VAL A 159 -4.86 6.94 18.15
C VAL A 159 -3.94 7.23 16.98
N LEU A 160 -3.32 6.20 16.41
CA LEU A 160 -2.45 6.36 15.24
C LEU A 160 -3.21 7.02 14.09
N TYR A 161 -4.39 6.51 13.76
CA TYR A 161 -5.23 7.08 12.71
C TYR A 161 -5.66 8.51 13.01
N ALA A 162 -6.11 8.81 14.23
CA ALA A 162 -6.52 10.16 14.62
C ALA A 162 -5.37 11.19 14.48
N ASP A 163 -4.15 10.81 14.86
CA ASP A 163 -2.97 11.67 14.72
C ASP A 163 -2.68 11.99 13.24
N TYR A 164 -2.79 11.00 12.35
CA TYR A 164 -2.60 11.21 10.91
C TYR A 164 -3.73 12.04 10.28
N GLN A 165 -4.97 11.86 10.74
CA GLN A 165 -6.11 12.67 10.30
C GLN A 165 -5.99 14.14 10.73
N GLN A 166 -5.41 14.39 11.91
CA GLN A 166 -5.19 15.74 12.41
C GLN A 166 -4.03 16.44 11.70
N SER A 167 -2.90 15.77 11.56
CA SER A 167 -1.73 16.33 10.90
C SER A 167 -0.77 15.23 10.46
N GLU A 168 -0.82 14.89 9.17
CA GLU A 168 0.11 13.94 8.55
C GLU A 168 1.57 14.28 8.87
N SER A 169 2.00 15.53 8.68
CA SER A 169 3.40 15.91 8.90
C SER A 169 3.85 15.75 10.36
N ALA A 170 2.95 15.96 11.33
CA ALA A 170 3.25 15.78 12.74
C ALA A 170 3.28 14.29 13.11
N ALA A 171 2.33 13.51 12.58
CA ALA A 171 2.29 12.07 12.73
C ALA A 171 3.51 11.39 12.10
N ASP A 172 3.96 11.83 10.92
CA ASP A 172 5.18 11.34 10.27
C ASP A 172 6.41 11.61 11.16
N ARG A 173 6.57 12.83 11.70
CA ARG A 173 7.65 13.13 12.67
C ARG A 173 7.59 12.24 13.92
N LYS A 174 6.39 11.81 14.30
CA LYS A 174 6.14 10.99 15.49
C LYS A 174 6.37 9.51 15.24
N TYR A 175 5.94 8.96 14.11
CA TYR A 175 5.82 7.51 13.89
C TYR A 175 6.66 6.97 12.73
N LYS A 176 6.91 7.75 11.68
CA LYS A 176 7.60 7.26 10.48
C LYS A 176 9.06 6.92 10.79
N GLY A 177 9.47 5.72 10.38
CA GLY A 177 10.78 5.16 10.69
C GLY A 177 10.98 4.73 12.14
N LYS A 178 9.97 4.87 13.02
CA LYS A 178 10.07 4.50 14.44
C LYS A 178 9.32 3.22 14.73
N THR A 179 9.87 2.42 15.63
CA THR A 179 9.20 1.22 16.16
C THR A 179 8.18 1.62 17.22
N ILE A 180 6.93 1.21 17.03
CA ILE A 180 5.84 1.34 18.00
C ILE A 180 5.19 -0.02 18.22
N LYS A 181 4.66 -0.26 19.42
CA LYS A 181 3.84 -1.45 19.68
C LYS A 181 2.39 -1.12 19.31
N ILE A 182 1.98 -1.48 18.10
CA ILE A 182 0.64 -1.19 17.59
C ILE A 182 -0.36 -2.18 18.15
N SER A 183 -1.49 -1.72 18.66
CA SER A 183 -2.59 -2.57 19.14
C SER A 183 -3.92 -2.22 18.48
N GLY A 184 -4.75 -3.24 18.25
CA GLY A 184 -6.05 -3.04 17.61
C GLY A 184 -6.80 -4.35 17.36
N THR A 185 -7.99 -4.22 16.76
CA THR A 185 -8.82 -5.36 16.35
C THR A 185 -8.72 -5.55 14.85
N VAL A 186 -8.51 -6.80 14.42
CA VAL A 186 -8.38 -7.15 13.00
C VAL A 186 -9.72 -6.98 12.28
N ALA A 187 -9.75 -6.08 11.31
CA ALA A 187 -10.89 -5.81 10.41
C ALA A 187 -10.86 -6.67 9.14
N GLY A 188 -9.65 -6.97 8.66
CA GLY A 188 -9.37 -7.68 7.42
C GLY A 188 -8.03 -8.40 7.46
N VAL A 189 -7.95 -9.50 6.72
CA VAL A 189 -6.76 -10.36 6.60
C VAL A 189 -6.58 -10.69 5.13
N THR A 190 -5.41 -10.37 4.57
CA THR A 190 -5.08 -10.67 3.18
C THR A 190 -3.73 -11.36 3.12
N ALA A 191 -3.73 -12.61 2.70
CA ALA A 191 -2.53 -13.43 2.55
C ALA A 191 -2.48 -14.03 1.13
N PRO A 192 -2.08 -13.24 0.12
CA PRO A 192 -2.05 -13.70 -1.26
C PRO A 192 -0.93 -14.72 -1.47
N ALA A 193 -1.14 -15.71 -2.35
CA ALA A 193 -0.13 -16.71 -2.68
C ALA A 193 1.15 -16.10 -3.29
N ASN A 194 0.99 -14.99 -4.03
CA ASN A 194 2.06 -14.26 -4.72
C ASN A 194 2.03 -12.78 -4.32
N GLY A 195 2.34 -12.48 -3.06
CA GLY A 195 2.39 -11.11 -2.55
C GLY A 195 2.77 -11.06 -1.08
N ASP A 196 2.93 -9.86 -0.56
CA ASP A 196 3.23 -9.65 0.86
C ASP A 196 1.92 -9.68 1.64
N PRO A 197 1.81 -10.51 2.70
CA PRO A 197 0.61 -10.59 3.51
C PRO A 197 0.45 -9.31 4.33
N TYR A 198 -0.80 -8.90 4.55
CA TYR A 198 -1.10 -7.73 5.36
C TYR A 198 -2.36 -7.92 6.22
N LEU A 199 -2.41 -7.17 7.31
CA LEU A 199 -3.59 -7.05 8.18
C LEU A 199 -4.13 -5.64 8.14
N GLU A 200 -5.44 -5.53 8.30
CA GLU A 200 -6.15 -4.28 8.42
C GLU A 200 -6.73 -4.17 9.82
N LEU A 201 -6.47 -3.06 10.53
CA LEU A 201 -7.01 -2.82 11.88
C LEU A 201 -8.14 -1.79 11.86
N THR A 202 -9.12 -2.00 12.74
CA THR A 202 -10.16 -1.00 13.03
C THR A 202 -9.57 0.14 13.86
N ALA A 203 -9.78 1.38 13.41
CA ALA A 203 -9.38 2.58 14.15
C ALA A 203 -10.56 3.36 14.77
N ALA A 204 -11.79 2.84 14.71
CA ALA A 204 -13.01 3.41 15.33
C ALA A 204 -14.21 2.45 15.18
N ASP A 205 -15.40 2.89 15.60
CA ASP A 205 -16.70 2.21 15.39
C ASP A 205 -17.16 2.19 13.91
N SER A 206 -16.33 2.70 13.00
CA SER A 206 -16.62 2.78 11.56
C SER A 206 -16.22 1.49 10.85
N ALA A 207 -17.07 1.05 9.93
CA ALA A 207 -16.93 -0.21 9.18
C ALA A 207 -15.81 -0.25 8.12
N MET A 208 -14.95 0.77 8.05
CA MET A 208 -13.81 0.80 7.12
C MET A 208 -12.49 0.56 7.86
N PRO A 209 -11.63 -0.34 7.37
CA PRO A 209 -10.28 -0.52 7.90
C PRO A 209 -9.47 0.76 7.70
N LYS A 210 -8.62 1.10 8.67
CA LYS A 210 -7.95 2.41 8.73
C LYS A 210 -6.45 2.35 8.98
N VAL A 211 -5.91 1.23 9.43
CA VAL A 211 -4.48 1.08 9.69
C VAL A 211 -4.01 -0.23 9.09
N HIS A 212 -3.00 -0.16 8.23
CA HIS A 212 -2.47 -1.31 7.50
C HIS A 212 -1.17 -1.78 8.14
N LEU A 213 -1.06 -3.08 8.35
CA LEU A 213 0.14 -3.74 8.83
C LEU A 213 0.67 -4.66 7.73
N ASP A 214 1.79 -4.28 7.13
CA ASP A 214 2.49 -5.06 6.12
C ASP A 214 3.46 -6.05 6.79
N PHE A 215 3.48 -7.29 6.32
CA PHE A 215 4.34 -8.35 6.83
C PHE A 215 5.19 -8.95 5.69
N PRO A 216 6.38 -9.50 5.99
CA PRO A 216 7.16 -10.22 4.99
C PRO A 216 6.43 -11.50 4.54
N ARG A 217 6.68 -11.96 3.30
CA ARG A 217 6.10 -13.21 2.76
C ARG A 217 6.36 -14.44 3.62
N THR A 218 7.44 -14.44 4.39
CA THR A 218 7.76 -15.52 5.33
C THR A 218 6.70 -15.68 6.42
N ALA A 219 5.92 -14.63 6.71
CA ALA A 219 4.84 -14.64 7.69
C ALA A 219 3.47 -15.07 7.11
N SER A 220 3.34 -15.35 5.81
CA SER A 220 2.03 -15.58 5.16
C SER A 220 1.18 -16.67 5.82
N ALA A 221 1.79 -17.78 6.24
CA ALA A 221 1.07 -18.86 6.90
C ALA A 221 0.50 -18.45 8.26
N GLN A 222 1.23 -17.61 9.01
CA GLN A 222 0.80 -17.10 10.31
C GLN A 222 -0.30 -16.04 10.14
N ILE A 223 -0.12 -15.12 9.19
CA ILE A 223 -1.12 -14.10 8.87
C ILE A 223 -2.42 -14.73 8.39
N ALA A 224 -2.37 -15.76 7.55
CA ALA A 224 -3.55 -16.49 7.08
C ALA A 224 -4.34 -17.19 8.21
N ALA A 225 -3.71 -17.48 9.35
CA ALA A 225 -4.36 -18.09 10.50
C ALA A 225 -5.11 -17.07 11.40
N ILE A 226 -4.84 -15.78 11.22
CA ILE A 226 -5.48 -14.71 11.99
C ILE A 226 -6.93 -14.56 11.57
N LYS A 227 -7.80 -14.30 12.55
CA LYS A 227 -9.23 -14.14 12.31
C LYS A 227 -9.66 -12.69 12.47
N LYS A 228 -10.61 -12.26 11.63
CA LYS A 228 -11.34 -11.01 11.84
C LYS A 228 -11.94 -10.98 13.25
N GLY A 229 -11.83 -9.83 13.94
CA GLY A 229 -12.26 -9.64 15.32
C GLY A 229 -11.21 -10.00 16.36
N GLN A 230 -10.08 -10.61 15.97
CA GLN A 230 -8.98 -10.90 16.87
C GLN A 230 -8.30 -9.60 17.32
N LYS A 231 -7.99 -9.48 18.62
CA LYS A 231 -7.16 -8.40 19.14
C LYS A 231 -5.69 -8.80 19.00
N ILE A 232 -4.87 -7.88 18.50
CA ILE A 232 -3.44 -8.07 18.35
C ILE A 232 -2.67 -6.93 19.01
N SER A 233 -1.41 -7.18 19.37
CA SER A 233 -0.47 -6.18 19.86
C SER A 233 0.94 -6.64 19.48
N LEU A 234 1.64 -5.89 18.65
CA LEU A 234 2.95 -6.28 18.11
C LEU A 234 3.82 -5.07 17.75
N PRO A 235 5.16 -5.21 17.78
CA PRO A 235 6.05 -4.14 17.36
C PRO A 235 6.10 -4.00 15.83
N CYS A 236 5.88 -2.79 15.33
CA CYS A 236 5.99 -2.47 13.90
C CYS A 236 6.65 -1.11 13.69
N VAL A 237 7.23 -0.91 12.52
CA VAL A 237 7.87 0.35 12.11
C VAL A 237 6.90 1.16 11.27
N GLY A 238 6.58 2.39 11.70
CA GLY A 238 5.70 3.29 10.94
C GLY A 238 6.29 3.66 9.57
N GLN A 239 5.50 3.58 8.51
CA GLN A 239 5.89 3.92 7.14
C GLN A 239 5.35 5.28 6.67
N GLY A 240 4.41 5.87 7.42
CA GLY A 240 3.71 7.10 7.04
C GLY A 240 2.31 6.81 6.53
N LEU A 241 1.71 7.78 5.85
CA LEU A 241 0.51 7.55 5.05
C LEU A 241 0.87 6.92 3.70
N VAL A 242 0.15 5.87 3.36
CA VAL A 242 0.10 5.34 2.00
C VAL A 242 -1.36 5.36 1.60
N ILE A 243 -1.68 6.21 0.62
CA ILE A 243 -3.05 6.34 0.07
C ILE A 243 -4.05 6.89 1.11
N GLY A 244 -3.57 7.64 2.10
CA GLY A 244 -4.45 8.24 3.11
C GLY A 244 -4.67 7.37 4.35
N ASP A 245 -4.17 6.13 4.36
CA ASP A 245 -4.15 5.28 5.54
C ASP A 245 -2.73 5.12 6.13
N PRO A 246 -2.59 5.16 7.46
CA PRO A 246 -1.33 4.83 8.13
C PRO A 246 -0.90 3.39 7.85
N VAL A 247 0.32 3.23 7.33
CA VAL A 247 0.95 1.93 7.12
C VAL A 247 2.07 1.71 8.13
N LEU A 248 2.15 0.50 8.66
CA LEU A 248 3.28 0.02 9.43
C LEU A 248 3.83 -1.26 8.83
N ARG A 249 5.13 -1.48 8.97
CA ARG A 249 5.80 -2.72 8.59
C ARG A 249 6.18 -3.51 9.83
N CYS A 250 5.70 -4.74 9.94
CA CYS A 250 5.92 -5.62 11.08
C CYS A 250 6.89 -6.74 10.69
N ALA A 251 7.81 -7.10 11.59
CA ALA A 251 8.83 -8.12 11.31
C ALA A 251 8.25 -9.54 11.44
N ASP A 252 7.43 -9.74 12.46
CA ASP A 252 6.85 -11.02 12.86
C ASP A 252 5.33 -10.91 12.95
N ALA A 253 4.63 -12.02 12.70
CA ALA A 253 3.19 -12.09 12.93
C ALA A 253 2.85 -11.99 14.44
N PRO A 254 1.68 -11.44 14.81
CA PRO A 254 1.24 -11.31 16.19
C PRO A 254 0.87 -12.65 16.85
#